data_AF-A0A920P6J5-F1
#
_entry.id   AF-A0A920P6J5-F1
#
_cell.length_a   1.000
_cell.length_b   1.000
_cell.length_c   1.000
_cell.angle_alpha   90.00
_cell.angle_beta   90.00
_cell.angle_gamma   90.00
#
_symmetry.space_group_name_H-M   'P 1'
#
loop_
_entity.id
_entity.type
_entity.pdbx_description
1 polymer ?
#
loop_
_entity_poly.entity_id
_entity_poly.type
_entity_poly.pdbx_seq_one_letter_code
_entity_poly.pdbx_strand_id
1 'polypeptide(L)'
;MRTRDLPVFPLVPDPVRPDVNPDVAPVRHEFEAVGSPDGPHIALVTLGCDKNTVDSERIMASLVGHGARVSSDVREADILIVNTCGFIQDSKEQSLETILDACDLKSRGHLSAVVAVGCLVQRYKTELTNEIPEVDFFMGLTELKGPCS
;
A
#
# COMPACT_ATOMS: atom_id res chain seq x y z
N MET A 1 -4.84 28.89 -0.85
CA MET A 1 -3.92 27.94 -1.51
C MET A 1 -4.01 26.64 -0.74
N ARG A 2 -4.87 25.71 -1.18
CA ARG A 2 -5.23 24.50 -0.42
C ARG A 2 -4.23 23.39 -0.78
N THR A 3 -3.32 23.09 0.13
CA THR A 3 -2.53 21.85 0.13
C THR A 3 -3.51 20.68 0.27
N ARG A 4 -3.45 19.73 -0.65
CA ARG A 4 -4.26 18.51 -0.66
C ARG A 4 -3.33 17.39 -0.19
N ASP A 5 -3.48 17.03 1.07
CA ASP A 5 -2.75 15.92 1.68
C ASP A 5 -3.45 14.59 1.36
N LEU A 6 -2.64 13.60 1.00
CA LEU A 6 -3.03 12.23 0.76
C LEU A 6 -3.01 11.41 2.05
N PRO A 7 -3.80 10.33 2.15
CA PRO A 7 -3.84 9.53 3.36
C PRO A 7 -2.49 8.81 3.57
N VAL A 8 -1.75 9.27 4.57
CA VAL A 8 -0.63 8.54 5.19
C VAL A 8 -1.18 7.83 6.43
N PHE A 9 -1.07 6.51 6.49
CA PHE A 9 -1.35 5.77 7.71
C PHE A 9 -0.26 6.07 8.75
N PRO A 10 -0.60 6.56 9.95
CA PRO A 10 0.35 6.61 11.05
C PRO A 10 0.43 5.23 11.70
N LEU A 11 1.51 4.51 11.45
CA LEU A 11 1.94 3.43 12.34
C LEU A 11 2.92 4.04 13.35
N VAL A 12 2.59 3.83 14.64
CA VAL A 12 3.32 4.16 15.88
C VAL A 12 2.70 5.36 16.65
N PRO A 13 2.34 5.18 17.94
CA PRO A 13 2.11 6.31 18.83
C PRO A 13 3.44 6.99 19.16
N ASP A 14 3.57 8.23 18.68
CA ASP A 14 4.57 9.28 18.94
C ASP A 14 6.03 9.12 18.52
N PRO A 15 6.53 10.10 17.74
CA PRO A 15 7.75 10.80 18.03
C PRO A 15 7.40 12.20 18.57
N VAL A 16 7.29 12.34 19.89
CA VAL A 16 7.30 13.68 20.51
C VAL A 16 8.69 14.25 20.28
N ARG A 17 8.83 15.12 19.28
CA ARG A 17 9.98 16.02 19.26
C ARG A 17 9.94 16.82 20.58
N PRO A 18 11.09 17.05 21.24
CA PRO A 18 11.14 17.62 22.58
C PRO A 18 10.55 19.04 22.71
N ASP A 19 10.16 19.66 21.60
CA ASP A 19 9.52 20.97 21.47
C ASP A 19 7.98 20.91 21.34
N VAL A 20 7.34 19.74 21.40
CA VAL A 20 5.88 19.59 21.28
C VAL A 20 5.20 19.52 22.65
N ASN A 21 4.11 20.27 22.80
CA ASN A 21 3.32 20.38 24.04
C ASN A 21 2.62 19.03 24.36
N PRO A 22 2.69 18.51 25.61
CA PRO A 22 2.08 17.24 25.99
C PRO A 22 0.55 17.19 25.94
N ASP A 23 -0.15 18.32 25.75
CA ASP A 23 -1.62 18.37 25.62
C ASP A 23 -2.13 18.17 24.17
N VAL A 24 -1.27 17.72 23.24
CA VAL A 24 -1.68 17.45 21.85
C VAL A 24 -2.42 16.11 21.78
N ALA A 25 -3.74 16.17 21.61
CA ALA A 25 -4.55 14.99 21.32
C ALA A 25 -4.39 14.57 19.85
N PRO A 26 -4.35 13.26 19.54
CA PRO A 26 -4.34 12.77 18.17
C PRO A 26 -5.63 13.21 17.46
N VAL A 27 -5.48 13.92 16.35
CA VAL A 27 -6.61 14.33 15.52
C VAL A 27 -7.13 13.09 14.81
N ARG A 28 -8.34 12.64 15.19
CA ARG A 28 -9.07 11.61 14.45
C ARG A 28 -9.82 12.28 13.32
N HIS A 29 -9.45 11.95 12.09
CA HIS A 29 -10.10 12.44 10.89
C HIS A 29 -10.96 11.33 10.27
N GLU A 30 -12.23 11.62 10.03
CA GLU A 30 -13.09 10.84 9.13
C GLU A 30 -13.05 11.49 7.74
N PHE A 31 -12.72 10.72 6.70
CA PHE A 31 -12.69 11.20 5.32
C PHE A 31 -13.53 10.29 4.42
N GLU A 32 -14.23 10.89 3.46
CA GLU A 32 -14.85 10.15 2.36
C GLU A 32 -13.78 9.67 1.37
N ALA A 33 -13.94 8.45 0.86
CA ALA A 33 -12.98 7.83 -0.05
C ALA A 33 -12.73 8.70 -1.31
N VAL A 34 -11.45 9.02 -1.55
CA VAL A 34 -10.97 9.99 -2.56
C VAL A 34 -10.74 9.28 -3.90
N GLY A 35 -11.41 9.72 -4.98
CA GLY A 35 -11.31 9.14 -6.32
C GLY A 35 -12.49 9.51 -7.23
N SER A 36 -12.55 8.97 -8.45
CA SER A 36 -13.79 8.97 -9.24
C SER A 36 -14.85 8.11 -8.52
N PRO A 37 -16.14 8.51 -8.48
CA PRO A 37 -17.19 7.69 -7.89
C PRO A 37 -17.28 6.27 -8.50
N ASP A 38 -16.92 6.15 -9.77
CA ASP A 38 -16.92 4.91 -10.54
C ASP A 38 -15.50 4.30 -10.70
N GLY A 39 -14.51 4.85 -10.00
CA GLY A 39 -13.13 4.36 -10.03
C GLY A 39 -12.96 3.08 -9.21
N PRO A 40 -12.00 2.21 -9.54
CA PRO A 40 -11.77 0.99 -8.77
C PRO A 40 -11.39 1.33 -7.34
N HIS A 41 -11.94 0.58 -6.39
CA HIS A 41 -11.58 0.70 -4.98
C HIS A 41 -10.27 -0.02 -4.71
N ILE A 42 -9.27 0.71 -4.23
CA ILE A 42 -7.93 0.18 -4.00
C ILE A 42 -7.59 0.27 -2.51
N ALA A 43 -7.21 -0.87 -1.93
CA ALA A 43 -6.55 -0.93 -0.64
C ALA A 43 -5.04 -1.18 -0.82
N LEU A 44 -4.24 -0.68 0.13
CA LEU A 44 -2.79 -0.88 0.14
C LEU A 44 -2.34 -1.30 1.54
N VAL A 45 -1.61 -2.41 1.61
CA VAL A 45 -0.94 -2.87 2.83
C VAL A 45 0.56 -2.60 2.70
N THR A 46 1.12 -1.90 3.68
CA THR A 46 2.54 -1.53 3.71
C THR A 46 3.26 -2.33 4.78
N LEU A 47 4.34 -3.02 4.39
CA LEU A 47 5.13 -3.86 5.30
C LEU A 47 6.60 -3.43 5.32
N GLY A 48 7.25 -3.53 6.47
CA GLY A 48 8.69 -3.31 6.62
C GLY A 48 9.07 -1.92 7.14
N CYS A 49 9.88 -1.18 6.38
CA CYS A 49 10.56 0.02 6.87
C CYS A 49 9.88 1.33 6.43
N ASP A 50 10.29 2.45 7.04
CA ASP A 50 9.75 3.80 6.77
C ASP A 50 9.79 4.21 5.29
N LYS A 51 10.76 3.68 4.53
CA LYS A 51 10.83 3.92 3.08
C LYS A 51 9.58 3.37 2.37
N ASN A 52 9.10 2.20 2.78
CA ASN A 52 7.91 1.61 2.20
C ASN A 52 6.67 2.47 2.51
N THR A 53 6.62 3.18 3.63
CA THR A 53 5.56 4.15 3.91
C THR A 53 5.57 5.28 2.89
N VAL A 54 6.72 5.94 2.71
CA VAL A 54 6.86 7.03 1.72
C VAL A 54 6.55 6.55 0.29
N ASP A 55 6.99 5.35 -0.07
CA ASP A 55 6.70 4.76 -1.38
C ASP A 55 5.19 4.47 -1.53
N SER A 56 4.54 4.02 -0.46
CA SER A 56 3.09 3.76 -0.42
C SER A 56 2.27 5.01 -0.65
N GLU A 57 2.64 6.13 -0.01
CA GLU A 57 1.98 7.43 -0.23
C GLU A 57 2.07 7.86 -1.70
N ARG A 58 3.24 7.70 -2.31
CA ARG A 58 3.45 8.04 -3.74
C ARG A 58 2.61 7.17 -4.66
N ILE A 59 2.51 5.87 -4.38
CA ILE A 59 1.67 4.94 -5.14
C ILE A 59 0.21 5.37 -5.04
N MET A 60 -0.31 5.59 -3.83
CA MET A 60 -1.69 6.00 -3.62
C MET A 60 -1.98 7.37 -4.25
N ALA A 61 -1.07 8.33 -4.13
CA ALA A 61 -1.13 9.63 -4.78
C ALA A 61 -1.35 9.52 -6.29
N SER A 62 -0.51 8.69 -6.92
CA SER A 62 -0.57 8.47 -8.36
C SER A 62 -1.91 7.84 -8.75
N LEU A 63 -2.34 6.79 -8.06
CA LEU A 63 -3.57 6.06 -8.38
C LEU A 63 -4.81 6.96 -8.24
N VAL A 64 -4.89 7.74 -7.16
CA VAL A 64 -5.95 8.75 -6.97
C VAL A 64 -5.92 9.79 -8.09
N GLY A 65 -4.72 10.26 -8.47
CA GLY A 65 -4.54 11.18 -9.60
C GLY A 65 -5.04 10.62 -10.94
N HIS A 66 -5.10 9.30 -11.08
CA HIS A 66 -5.65 8.59 -12.24
C HIS A 66 -7.11 8.11 -12.04
N GLY A 67 -7.76 8.54 -10.97
CA GLY A 67 -9.20 8.31 -10.74
C GLY A 67 -9.55 7.09 -9.89
N ALA A 68 -8.57 6.35 -9.35
CA ALA A 68 -8.84 5.28 -8.39
C ALA A 68 -9.41 5.84 -7.08
N ARG A 69 -10.19 5.02 -6.37
CA ARG A 69 -10.77 5.36 -5.08
C ARG A 69 -10.06 4.60 -3.97
N VAL A 70 -9.56 5.29 -2.96
CA VAL A 70 -8.85 4.63 -1.85
C VAL A 70 -9.84 4.07 -0.84
N SER A 71 -9.72 2.78 -0.53
CA SER A 71 -10.43 2.14 0.58
C SER A 71 -9.47 1.89 1.74
N SER A 72 -9.93 2.19 2.96
CA SER A 72 -9.24 1.82 4.20
C SER A 72 -9.55 0.40 4.66
N ASP A 73 -10.56 -0.25 4.06
CA ASP A 73 -10.95 -1.62 4.37
C ASP A 73 -10.74 -2.51 3.14
N VAL A 74 -9.93 -3.56 3.29
CA VAL A 74 -9.68 -4.55 2.24
C VAL A 74 -10.99 -5.21 1.77
N ARG A 75 -11.99 -5.33 2.64
CA ARG A 75 -13.29 -5.92 2.31
C ARG A 75 -14.15 -5.05 1.39
N GLU A 76 -13.83 -3.77 1.30
CA GLU A 76 -14.50 -2.81 0.42
C GLU A 76 -13.67 -2.48 -0.82
N ALA A 77 -12.52 -3.14 -0.99
CA ALA A 77 -11.62 -2.94 -2.11
C ALA A 77 -11.90 -3.93 -3.25
N ASP A 78 -11.77 -3.46 -4.48
CA ASP A 78 -11.72 -4.32 -5.67
C ASP A 78 -10.30 -4.87 -5.89
N ILE A 79 -9.28 -4.09 -5.50
CA ILE A 79 -7.86 -4.38 -5.73
C ILE A 79 -7.10 -4.20 -4.42
N LEU A 80 -6.29 -5.19 -4.06
CA LEU A 80 -5.33 -5.08 -2.97
C LEU A 80 -3.91 -4.99 -3.50
N ILE A 81 -3.21 -3.93 -3.10
CA ILE A 81 -1.78 -3.75 -3.33
C ILE A 81 -1.03 -4.14 -2.04
N VAL A 82 0.02 -4.93 -2.14
CA VAL A 82 0.91 -5.29 -1.02
C VAL A 82 2.30 -4.73 -1.27
N ASN A 83 2.70 -3.70 -0.51
CA ASN A 83 4.05 -3.12 -0.59
C ASN A 83 5.01 -3.83 0.36
N THR A 84 5.83 -4.69 -0.24
CA THR A 84 6.67 -5.68 0.42
C THR A 84 8.08 -5.16 0.76
N CYS A 85 8.68 -5.73 1.80
CA CYS A 85 10.06 -5.44 2.19
C CYS A 85 10.97 -6.64 1.97
N GLY A 86 12.06 -6.45 1.23
CA GLY A 86 13.09 -7.45 0.95
C GLY A 86 14.32 -7.36 1.85
N PHE A 87 14.35 -6.45 2.84
CA PHE A 87 15.53 -6.21 3.69
C PHE A 87 15.39 -6.80 5.10
N ILE A 88 14.24 -6.61 5.73
CA ILE A 88 13.96 -7.09 7.09
C ILE A 88 13.41 -8.51 6.99
N GLN A 89 14.05 -9.48 7.63
CA GLN A 89 13.71 -10.90 7.47
C GLN A 89 12.26 -11.19 7.87
N ASP A 90 11.84 -10.77 9.06
CA ASP A 90 10.46 -10.94 9.55
C ASP A 90 9.43 -10.32 8.59
N SER A 91 9.76 -9.17 7.98
CA SER A 91 8.88 -8.51 7.02
C SER A 91 8.80 -9.25 5.68
N LYS A 92 9.80 -10.07 5.30
CA LYS A 92 9.70 -10.90 4.10
C LYS A 92 8.67 -12.01 4.30
N GLU A 93 8.71 -12.66 5.45
CA GLU A 93 7.77 -13.74 5.80
C GLU A 93 6.35 -13.19 5.87
N GLN A 94 6.14 -12.07 6.57
CA GLN A 94 4.85 -11.37 6.57
C GLN A 94 4.41 -10.90 5.17
N SER A 95 5.34 -10.48 4.32
CA SER A 95 5.02 -10.09 2.94
C SER A 95 4.47 -11.26 2.14
N LEU A 96 5.07 -12.45 2.27
CA LEU A 96 4.59 -13.66 1.60
C LEU A 96 3.24 -14.11 2.16
N GLU A 97 3.08 -14.16 3.49
CA GLU A 97 1.82 -14.51 4.14
C GLU A 97 0.68 -13.57 3.69
N THR A 98 0.92 -12.26 3.72
CA THR A 98 -0.07 -11.25 3.29
C THR A 98 -0.44 -11.40 1.81
N ILE A 99 0.52 -11.74 0.94
CA ILE A 99 0.25 -12.00 -0.48
C ILE A 99 -0.63 -13.24 -0.63
N LEU A 100 -0.34 -14.32 0.10
CA LEU A 100 -1.11 -15.56 0.04
C LEU A 100 -2.53 -15.36 0.57
N ASP A 101 -2.71 -14.63 1.66
CA ASP A 101 -4.02 -14.25 2.19
C ASP A 101 -4.81 -13.40 1.18
N ALA A 102 -4.14 -12.45 0.52
CA ALA A 102 -4.76 -11.65 -0.55
C ALA A 102 -5.20 -12.54 -1.72
N CYS A 103 -4.39 -13.52 -2.12
CA CYS A 103 -4.74 -14.47 -3.17
C CYS A 103 -5.93 -15.36 -2.76
N ASP A 104 -6.02 -15.80 -1.51
CA ASP A 104 -7.19 -16.53 -1.00
C ASP A 104 -8.45 -15.67 -1.03
N LEU A 105 -8.37 -14.40 -0.59
CA LEU A 105 -9.48 -13.44 -0.71
C LEU A 105 -9.92 -13.26 -2.17
N LYS A 106 -8.98 -13.14 -3.11
CA LYS A 106 -9.28 -13.09 -4.54
C LYS A 106 -9.98 -14.36 -5.02
N SER A 107 -9.49 -15.54 -4.62
CA SER A 107 -10.08 -16.82 -5.01
C SER A 107 -11.53 -17.00 -4.54
N ARG A 108 -11.88 -16.37 -3.42
CA ARG A 108 -13.24 -16.33 -2.86
C ARG A 108 -14.14 -15.26 -3.47
N GLY A 109 -13.60 -14.46 -4.40
CA GLY A 109 -14.31 -13.37 -5.08
C GLY A 109 -14.44 -12.10 -4.25
N HIS A 110 -13.68 -11.94 -3.17
CA HIS A 110 -13.66 -10.70 -2.39
C HIS A 110 -12.77 -9.62 -3.00
N LEU A 111 -11.80 -10.02 -3.81
CA LEU A 111 -10.95 -9.12 -4.59
C LEU A 111 -11.05 -9.52 -6.07
N SER A 112 -10.92 -8.53 -6.95
CA SER A 112 -10.77 -8.75 -8.38
C SER A 112 -9.31 -8.92 -8.78
N ALA A 113 -8.37 -8.29 -8.05
CA ALA A 113 -6.94 -8.41 -8.33
C ALA A 113 -6.05 -8.23 -7.09
N VAL A 114 -4.87 -8.85 -7.13
CA VAL A 114 -3.78 -8.69 -6.16
C VAL A 114 -2.53 -8.19 -6.88
N VAL A 115 -1.92 -7.15 -6.34
CA VAL A 115 -0.68 -6.56 -6.87
C VAL A 115 0.38 -6.55 -5.78
N ALA A 116 1.51 -7.23 -6.02
CA ALA A 116 2.65 -7.16 -5.13
C ALA A 116 3.66 -6.14 -5.66
N VAL A 117 4.04 -5.19 -4.80
CA VAL A 117 5.04 -4.17 -5.12
C VAL A 117 6.16 -4.14 -4.08
N GLY A 118 7.22 -3.39 -4.35
CA GLY A 118 8.24 -3.10 -3.34
C GLY A 118 9.57 -3.82 -3.56
N CYS A 119 10.42 -3.78 -2.55
CA CYS A 119 11.82 -4.23 -2.70
C CYS A 119 12.01 -5.75 -2.62
N LEU A 120 11.06 -6.51 -2.03
CA LEU A 120 11.08 -7.97 -2.14
C LEU A 120 10.85 -8.38 -3.60
N VAL A 121 9.80 -7.81 -4.22
CA VAL A 121 9.47 -8.04 -5.63
C VAL A 121 10.61 -7.63 -6.55
N GLN A 122 11.24 -6.48 -6.31
CA GLN A 122 12.40 -6.02 -7.09
C GLN A 122 13.54 -7.05 -7.14
N ARG A 123 13.73 -7.82 -6.06
CA ARG A 123 14.86 -8.74 -5.90
C ARG A 123 14.53 -10.17 -6.34
N TYR A 124 13.29 -10.61 -6.15
CA TYR A 124 12.87 -12.01 -6.32
C TYR A 124 11.72 -12.16 -7.32
N LYS A 125 11.59 -11.23 -8.29
CA LYS A 125 10.45 -11.17 -9.22
C LYS A 125 10.21 -12.50 -9.93
N THR A 126 11.28 -13.12 -10.44
CA THR A 126 11.21 -14.37 -11.20
C THR A 126 10.72 -15.51 -10.32
N GLU A 127 11.30 -15.65 -9.13
CA GLU A 127 10.94 -16.68 -8.15
C GLU A 127 9.49 -16.51 -7.70
N LEU A 128 9.10 -15.31 -7.30
CA LEU A 128 7.73 -15.01 -6.86
C LEU A 128 6.68 -15.27 -7.95
N THR A 129 7.00 -14.94 -9.21
CA THR A 129 6.10 -15.19 -10.34
C THR A 129 5.90 -16.69 -10.59
N ASN A 130 6.95 -17.49 -10.36
CA ASN A 130 6.87 -18.95 -10.52
C ASN A 130 6.18 -19.63 -9.34
N GLU A 131 6.41 -19.14 -8.12
CA GLU A 131 5.90 -19.76 -6.89
C GLU A 131 4.47 -19.33 -6.56
N ILE A 132 4.07 -18.11 -6.91
CA ILE A 132 2.75 -17.54 -6.60
C ILE A 132 2.12 -16.94 -7.88
N PRO A 133 1.79 -17.78 -8.87
CA PRO A 133 1.20 -17.32 -10.14
C PRO A 133 -0.21 -16.71 -9.97
N GLU A 134 -0.82 -16.83 -8.79
CA GLU A 134 -2.10 -16.24 -8.45
C GLU A 134 -2.02 -14.72 -8.27
N VAL A 135 -0.85 -14.13 -8.12
CA VAL A 135 -0.70 -12.67 -8.08
C VAL A 135 -0.81 -12.12 -9.50
N ASP A 136 -1.69 -11.13 -9.72
CA ASP A 136 -1.94 -10.60 -11.07
C ASP A 136 -0.76 -9.76 -11.58
N PHE A 137 -0.10 -9.01 -10.69
CA PHE A 137 1.05 -8.17 -11.07
C PHE A 137 2.12 -8.10 -9.99
N PHE A 138 3.37 -8.24 -10.43
CA PHE A 138 4.58 -7.98 -9.64
C PHE A 138 5.30 -6.75 -10.18
N MET A 139 5.48 -5.71 -9.34
CA MET A 139 6.15 -4.47 -9.73
C MET A 139 7.27 -4.08 -8.76
N GLY A 140 8.49 -3.97 -9.27
CA GLY A 140 9.62 -3.41 -8.52
C GLY A 140 9.51 -1.90 -8.33
N LEU A 141 10.21 -1.37 -7.32
CA LEU A 141 10.21 0.07 -7.03
C LEU A 141 10.74 0.93 -8.20
N THR A 142 11.59 0.39 -9.06
CA THR A 142 12.08 1.13 -10.24
C THR A 142 11.05 1.24 -11.34
N GLU A 143 10.08 0.32 -11.39
CA GLU A 143 9.01 0.28 -12.39
C GLU A 143 7.84 1.23 -12.03
N LEU A 144 7.75 1.65 -10.76
CA LEU A 144 6.79 2.63 -10.26
C LEU A 144 7.15 4.09 -10.60
N LYS A 145 8.35 4.34 -11.12
CA LYS A 145 8.80 5.67 -11.52
C LYS A 145 8.26 6.01 -12.89
N GLY A 146 7.28 6.91 -12.93
CA GLY A 146 6.78 7.48 -14.17
C GLY A 146 7.87 8.28 -14.93
N PRO A 147 7.61 8.64 -16.21
CA PRO A 147 8.59 9.28 -17.10
C PRO A 147 9.06 10.68 -16.64
N CYS A 148 8.55 11.19 -15.52
CA CYS A 148 8.91 12.48 -14.93
C CYS A 148 9.64 12.26 -13.59
N SER A 149 10.65 11.39 -13.58
CA SER A 149 11.54 11.12 -12.44
C SER A 149 12.96 11.58 -12.72
#